data_AF-K2JSM5-F1
#
_entry.id   AF-K2JSM5-F1
#
_cell.length_a   1.000
_cell.length_b   1.000
_cell.length_c   1.000
_cell.angle_alpha   90.00
_cell.angle_beta   90.00
_cell.angle_gamma   90.00
#
_symmetry.space_group_name_H-M   'P 1'
#
loop_
_entity.id
_entity.type
_entity.pdbx_description
1 polymer ?
#
loop_
_entity_poly.entity_id
_entity_poly.type
_entity_poly.pdbx_seq_one_letter_code
_entity_poly.pdbx_strand_id
1 'polypeptide(L)' 'MKIKLIPTLCGTLIGMVLAAPAIARIPGDCECDLWLRELNRCEAGEPTNVRDCRFYYDGWLDCQSNESCQGPQ' A
#
# COMPACT_ATOMS: atom_id res chain seq x y z
N MET A 1 -37.08 10.12 39.82
CA MET A 1 -35.92 9.38 40.32
C MET A 1 -35.84 8.00 39.64
N LYS A 2 -34.61 7.56 39.35
CA LYS A 2 -34.14 6.22 38.94
C LYS A 2 -34.33 5.78 37.47
N ILE A 3 -33.26 6.04 36.73
CA ILE A 3 -32.79 5.39 35.50
C ILE A 3 -32.45 3.91 35.77
N LYS A 4 -32.73 3.02 34.82
CA LYS A 4 -31.93 1.80 34.56
C LYS A 4 -31.70 1.65 33.05
N LEU A 5 -30.41 1.57 32.71
CA LEU A 5 -29.78 1.42 31.40
C LEU A 5 -29.88 -0.04 30.85
N ILE A 6 -30.12 -0.14 29.54
CA ILE A 6 -29.57 -0.99 28.43
C ILE A 6 -28.77 -2.28 28.75
N PRO A 7 -28.83 -3.31 27.87
CA PRO A 7 -28.05 -3.31 26.61
C PRO A 7 -28.90 -3.95 25.46
N THR A 8 -28.67 -3.89 24.15
CA THR A 8 -27.48 -3.77 23.31
C THR A 8 -28.00 -3.40 21.91
N LEU A 9 -27.77 -2.18 21.44
CA LEU A 9 -27.92 -1.82 20.03
C LEU A 9 -26.69 -1.00 19.65
N CYS A 10 -25.64 -1.73 19.26
CA CYS A 10 -24.51 -1.25 18.48
C CYS A 10 -24.05 -2.50 17.73
N GLY A 11 -24.62 -2.77 16.57
CA GLY A 11 -24.22 -2.02 15.39
C GLY A 11 -23.04 -2.78 14.81
N THR A 12 -23.33 -3.90 14.16
CA THR A 12 -22.37 -4.67 13.38
C THR A 12 -21.91 -3.76 12.25
N LEU A 13 -20.86 -2.98 12.52
CA LEU A 13 -20.21 -2.13 11.53
C LEU A 13 -19.59 -3.06 10.49
N ILE A 14 -20.32 -3.14 9.38
CA ILE A 14 -19.93 -3.61 8.08
C ILE A 14 -18.56 -3.00 7.75
N GLY A 15 -17.52 -3.83 7.86
CA GLY A 15 -16.19 -3.53 7.36
C GLY A 15 -15.91 -4.36 6.12
N MET A 16 -16.77 -4.30 5.10
CA MET A 16 -16.36 -4.68 3.75
C MET A 16 -15.31 -3.66 3.31
N VAL A 17 -14.05 -3.92 3.65
CA VAL A 17 -12.92 -3.29 2.99
C VAL A 17 -12.97 -3.81 1.56
N LEU A 18 -13.67 -3.08 0.71
CA LEU A 18 -13.52 -3.19 -0.74
C LEU A 18 -12.05 -2.90 -0.98
N ALA A 19 -11.24 -3.94 -1.13
CA ALA A 19 -9.92 -3.84 -1.70
C ALA A 19 -10.16 -3.30 -3.11
N ALA A 20 -10.08 -1.97 -3.26
CA ALA A 20 -10.01 -1.35 -4.57
C ALA A 20 -8.88 -2.10 -5.31
N PRO A 21 -9.12 -2.58 -6.54
CA PRO A 21 -8.05 -3.21 -7.30
C PRO A 21 -6.91 -2.21 -7.32
N ALA A 22 -5.75 -2.62 -6.81
CA ALA A 22 -4.57 -1.77 -6.82
C ALA A 22 -4.29 -1.48 -8.29
N ILE A 23 -4.67 -0.29 -8.75
CA ILE A 23 -4.40 0.16 -10.10
C ILE A 23 -2.88 0.13 -10.21
N ALA A 24 -2.37 -0.72 -11.10
CA ALA A 24 -0.94 -0.75 -11.38
C ALA A 24 -0.54 0.68 -11.76
N ARG A 25 0.35 1.27 -10.98
CA ARG A 25 0.89 2.62 -11.18
C ARG A 25 2.40 2.53 -11.09
N ILE A 26 3.10 3.41 -11.81
CA ILE A 26 4.54 3.56 -11.60
C ILE A 26 4.71 4.36 -10.30
N PRO A 27 5.40 3.84 -9.28
CA PRO A 27 5.61 4.57 -8.03
C PRO A 27 6.47 5.83 -8.24
N GLY A 28 6.31 6.83 -7.38
CA GLY A 28 7.17 8.02 -7.37
C GLY A 28 8.53 7.77 -6.71
N ASP A 29 9.48 8.68 -6.93
CA ASP A 29 10.90 8.53 -6.55
C ASP A 29 11.15 8.23 -5.07
N CYS A 30 10.29 8.73 -4.16
CA CYS A 30 10.41 8.50 -2.70
C CYS A 30 9.38 7.52 -2.13
N GLU A 31 8.64 6.80 -2.99
CA GLU A 31 7.63 5.84 -2.57
C GLU A 31 8.23 4.43 -2.46
N CYS A 32 9.24 4.23 -1.62
CA CYS A 32 10.05 3.00 -1.61
C CYS A 32 9.21 1.74 -1.32
N ASP A 33 8.21 1.86 -0.44
CA ASP A 33 7.28 0.76 -0.14
C ASP A 33 6.42 0.37 -1.35
N LEU A 34 6.08 1.34 -2.21
CA LEU A 34 5.31 1.08 -3.42
C LEU A 34 6.19 0.48 -4.52
N TRP A 35 7.46 0.89 -4.63
CA TRP A 35 8.44 0.22 -5.49
C TRP A 35 8.61 -1.24 -5.11
N LEU A 36 8.81 -1.53 -3.82
CA LEU A 36 8.92 -2.90 -3.33
C LEU A 36 7.62 -3.71 -3.56
N ARG A 37 6.45 -3.08 -3.37
CA ARG A 37 5.16 -3.73 -3.65
C ARG A 37 5.02 -4.10 -5.13
N GLU A 38 5.31 -3.19 -6.06
CA GLU A 38 5.20 -3.47 -7.49
C GLU A 38 6.24 -4.50 -7.96
N LEU A 39 7.44 -4.50 -7.37
CA LEU A 39 8.44 -5.55 -7.59
C LEU A 39 7.89 -6.92 -7.19
N ASN A 40 7.36 -7.06 -5.97
CA ASN A 40 6.79 -8.32 -5.48
C ASN A 40 5.61 -8.79 -6.36
N ARG A 41 4.78 -7.86 -6.85
CA ARG A 41 3.69 -8.19 -7.78
C ARG A 41 4.25 -8.71 -9.11
N CYS A 42 5.25 -8.04 -9.67
CA CYS A 42 5.89 -8.48 -10.91
C CYS A 42 6.51 -9.88 -10.77
N GLU A 43 7.25 -10.13 -9.69
CA GLU A 43 7.86 -11.44 -9.42
C GLU A 43 6.81 -12.55 -9.19
N ALA A 44 5.64 -12.20 -8.67
CA ALA A 44 4.50 -13.09 -8.53
C ALA A 44 3.75 -13.35 -9.85
N GLY A 45 4.13 -12.71 -10.95
CA GLY A 45 3.45 -12.80 -12.25
C GLY A 45 2.12 -12.03 -12.31
N GLU A 46 1.87 -11.14 -11.35
CA GLU A 46 0.70 -10.28 -11.34
C GLU A 46 0.81 -9.20 -12.43
N PRO A 47 -0.33 -8.70 -12.96
CA PRO A 47 -0.31 -7.64 -13.95
C PRO A 47 0.19 -6.31 -13.37
N THR A 48 1.32 -5.85 -13.88
CA THR A 48 1.97 -4.57 -13.57
C THR A 48 2.01 -3.66 -14.81
N ASN A 49 2.34 -2.38 -14.63
CA ASN A 49 2.45 -1.44 -15.77
C ASN A 49 3.65 -1.72 -16.67
N VAL A 50 4.74 -2.18 -16.07
CA VAL A 50 5.96 -2.59 -16.77
C VAL A 50 6.13 -4.08 -16.52
N ARG A 51 6.32 -4.87 -17.57
CA ARG A 51 6.46 -6.33 -17.45
C ARG A 51 7.84 -6.77 -16.94
N ASP A 52 8.83 -5.91 -17.06
CA ASP A 52 10.19 -6.20 -16.62
C ASP A 52 10.33 -5.92 -15.12
N CYS A 53 10.52 -6.96 -14.31
CA CYS A 53 10.67 -6.80 -12.86
C CYS A 53 11.96 -6.06 -12.50
N ARG A 54 12.96 -6.04 -13.40
CA ARG A 54 14.19 -5.27 -13.20
C ARG A 54 13.90 -3.78 -13.06
N PHE A 55 12.91 -3.25 -13.79
CA PHE A 55 12.48 -1.86 -13.70
C PHE A 55 12.07 -1.49 -12.27
N TYR A 56 11.28 -2.35 -11.61
CA TYR A 56 10.83 -2.10 -10.23
C TYR A 56 11.94 -2.28 -9.20
N TYR A 57 12.86 -3.22 -9.45
CA TYR A 57 14.04 -3.41 -8.61
C TYR A 57 14.97 -2.20 -8.64
N ASP A 58 15.27 -1.68 -9.84
CA ASP A 58 16.12 -0.49 -9.99
C ASP A 58 15.45 0.75 -9.36
N GLY A 59 14.15 0.96 -9.58
CA GLY A 59 13.42 2.05 -8.92
C GLY A 59 13.39 1.93 -7.38
N TRP A 60 13.28 0.71 -6.85
CA TRP A 60 13.37 0.48 -5.40
C TRP A 60 14.78 0.81 -4.86
N LEU A 61 15.84 0.39 -5.55
CA LEU A 61 17.21 0.71 -5.18
C LEU A 61 17.50 2.21 -5.23
N ASP A 62 17.05 2.88 -6.29
CA ASP A 62 17.18 4.32 -6.45
C ASP A 62 16.47 5.04 -5.31
N CYS A 63 15.25 4.61 -4.96
CA CYS A 63 14.51 5.17 -3.83
C CYS A 63 15.24 4.99 -2.49
N GLN A 64 15.78 3.79 -2.22
CA GLN A 64 16.52 3.50 -0.99
C GLN A 64 17.81 4.31 -0.86
N SER A 65 18.50 4.55 -1.97
CA SER A 65 19.76 5.28 -2.02
C SER A 65 19.60 6.80 -2.12
N ASN A 66 18.40 7.29 -2.44
CA ASN A 66 18.13 8.72 -2.55
C ASN A 66 18.01 9.37 -1.17
N GLU A 67 19.06 10.10 -0.79
CA GLU A 67 19.18 10.86 0.45
C GLU A 67 18.02 11.86 0.63
N SER A 68 17.48 12.39 -0.47
CA SER A 68 16.34 13.33 -0.46
C SER A 68 15.05 12.68 0.04
N CYS A 69 14.93 11.36 -0.09
CA CYS A 69 13.77 10.60 0.34
C CYS A 69 13.84 10.17 1.82
N GLN A 70 15.01 10.29 2.46
CA GLN A 70 15.23 9.81 3.83
C GLN A 70 14.87 10.82 4.92
N GLY A 71 14.52 12.07 4.57
CA GLY A 71 14.16 13.12 5.53
C GLY A 71 15.29 13.52 6.50
N PRO A 72 15.15 14.62 7.27
CA PRO A 72 16.08 14.89 8.37
C PRO A 72 15.86 13.85 9.47
N GLN A 73 16.92 13.12 9.84
CA GLN A 73 16.96 12.22 10.99
C GLN A 73 16.72 12.95 12.31
#